data_AF-A0A2G5BIP6-F1
#
_entry.id   AF-A0A2G5BIP6-F1
#
_cell.length_a   1.000
_cell.length_b   1.000
_cell.length_c   1.000
_cell.angle_alpha   90.00
_cell.angle_beta   90.00
_cell.angle_gamma   90.00
#
_symmetry.space_group_name_H-M   'P 1'
#
loop_
_entity.id
_entity.type
_entity.pdbx_description
1 polymer ?
#
loop_
_entity_poly.entity_id
_entity_poly.type
_entity_poly.pdbx_seq_one_letter_code
_entity_poly.pdbx_strand_id
1 'polypeptide(L)'
;MPFGQVVVGPPGSGKTTYCHGMQQFLNALGRKTIVVNLDPANGNTPYSSAVNIEDLITLQDAMEEYQLGPNGGMVYCMEYLEKNMGWLGEKLKPFADDEYYFIFDCPGQVELYTHNESIRTIVRRLEKQDYRLACVHLVDASYCTEAAKFISVLLLSLTTMSMLEMPHVNVLAKIDLLGQFGQLDFNLEYYTSVMDLDYLLYHLNEREPSARFGDLNRAICGLIEDFSLVGFSTLCVSDKHSVAMLLKEIDKANGYIFGALTEGNESILLAADSTDALAEARDAQERYGILKDGGIIADDGKTDGARAPQLCAMMDTLKIVEHKEMAPASSK
;
A
#
# COMPACT_ATOMS: atom_id res chain seq x y z
N MET A 1 15.85 21.59 2.38
CA MET A 1 14.88 20.66 3.00
C MET A 1 14.79 19.42 2.13
N PRO A 2 15.29 18.26 2.60
CA PRO A 2 15.26 17.02 1.83
C PRO A 2 13.84 16.44 1.71
N PHE A 3 13.49 15.95 0.52
CA PHE A 3 12.24 15.22 0.29
C PHE A 3 12.54 13.78 -0.08
N GLY A 4 11.62 12.87 0.25
CA GLY A 4 11.81 11.48 -0.11
C GLY A 4 10.63 10.56 0.13
N GLN A 5 10.89 9.29 -0.13
CA GLN A 5 9.95 8.19 0.06
C GLN A 5 10.60 7.05 0.84
N VAL A 6 9.85 6.48 1.78
CA VAL A 6 10.23 5.28 2.54
C VAL A 6 9.46 4.11 1.98
N VAL A 7 10.13 3.22 1.26
CA VAL A 7 9.51 2.13 0.51
C VAL A 7 9.44 0.89 1.39
N VAL A 8 8.23 0.49 1.77
CA VAL A 8 7.97 -0.66 2.65
C VAL A 8 6.98 -1.62 2.02
N GLY A 9 6.85 -2.81 2.59
CA GLY A 9 5.91 -3.83 2.13
C GLY A 9 6.48 -5.24 2.23
N PRO A 10 5.62 -6.27 2.16
CA PRO A 10 6.00 -7.66 2.34
C PRO A 10 7.04 -8.15 1.32
N PRO A 11 7.69 -9.30 1.57
CA PRO A 11 8.62 -9.90 0.62
C PRO A 11 7.91 -10.17 -0.72
N GLY A 12 8.60 -9.92 -1.82
CA GLY A 12 8.03 -10.14 -3.16
C GLY A 12 7.07 -9.06 -3.67
N SER A 13 6.69 -8.06 -2.88
CA SER A 13 5.86 -6.92 -3.34
C SER A 13 6.48 -6.09 -4.47
N GLY A 14 7.80 -6.14 -4.64
CA GLY A 14 8.52 -5.44 -5.71
C GLY A 14 9.23 -4.15 -5.30
N LYS A 15 9.48 -3.93 -3.99
CA LYS A 15 10.20 -2.74 -3.46
C LYS A 15 11.46 -2.35 -4.22
N THR A 16 12.44 -3.25 -4.32
CA THR A 16 13.71 -2.99 -5.03
C THR A 16 13.49 -2.69 -6.52
N THR A 17 12.53 -3.36 -7.17
CA THR A 17 12.17 -3.08 -8.57
C THR A 17 11.54 -1.69 -8.71
N TYR A 18 10.67 -1.31 -7.78
CA TYR A 18 10.09 0.03 -7.70
C TYR A 18 11.16 1.10 -7.46
N CYS A 19 12.06 0.90 -6.50
CA CYS A 19 13.16 1.82 -6.21
C CYS A 19 14.03 2.07 -7.45
N HIS A 20 14.36 1.00 -8.19
CA HIS A 20 15.07 1.10 -9.46
C HIS A 20 14.31 1.91 -10.52
N GLY A 21 13.06 1.53 -10.79
CA GLY A 21 12.23 2.17 -11.81
C GLY A 21 11.95 3.63 -11.49
N MET A 22 11.63 3.94 -10.24
CA MET A 22 11.37 5.29 -9.77
C MET A 22 12.62 6.16 -9.82
N GLN A 23 13.81 5.64 -9.44
CA GLN A 23 15.07 6.37 -9.59
C GLN A 23 15.33 6.75 -11.05
N GLN A 24 15.17 5.80 -11.98
CA GLN A 24 15.34 6.07 -13.42
C GLN A 24 14.33 7.10 -13.92
N PHE A 25 13.07 6.98 -13.50
CA PHE A 25 12.00 7.88 -13.89
C PHE A 25 12.24 9.32 -13.40
N LEU A 26 12.58 9.50 -12.12
CA LEU A 26 12.87 10.81 -11.55
C LEU A 26 14.10 11.47 -12.18
N ASN A 27 15.18 10.71 -12.40
CA ASN A 27 16.37 11.22 -13.08
C ASN A 27 16.06 11.63 -14.53
N ALA A 28 15.19 10.91 -15.24
CA ALA A 28 14.74 11.27 -16.59
C ALA A 28 13.88 12.56 -16.60
N LEU A 29 13.20 12.88 -15.50
CA LEU A 29 12.50 14.15 -15.27
C LEU A 29 13.45 15.29 -14.84
N GLY A 30 14.75 15.03 -14.70
CA GLY A 30 15.73 16.01 -14.22
C GLY A 30 15.76 16.17 -12.69
N ARG A 31 15.05 15.33 -11.94
CA ARG A 31 15.09 15.32 -10.47
C ARG A 31 16.25 14.45 -9.99
N LYS A 32 17.30 15.08 -9.45
CA LYS A 32 18.46 14.39 -8.88
C LYS A 32 18.00 13.45 -7.76
N THR A 33 18.18 12.15 -7.94
CA THR A 33 17.63 11.15 -7.01
C THR A 33 18.68 10.14 -6.58
N ILE A 34 18.72 9.84 -5.28
CA ILE A 34 19.51 8.73 -4.73
C ILE A 34 18.62 7.63 -4.15
N VAL A 35 19.14 6.41 -4.16
CA VAL A 35 18.59 5.28 -3.42
C VAL A 35 19.48 4.96 -2.22
N VAL A 36 18.87 4.88 -1.06
CA VAL A 36 19.45 4.48 0.22
C VAL A 36 18.98 3.06 0.49
N ASN A 37 19.86 2.07 0.36
CA ASN A 37 19.53 0.68 0.65
C ASN A 37 19.65 0.42 2.15
N LEU A 38 18.51 0.17 2.79
CA LEU A 38 18.42 -0.24 4.18
C LEU A 38 18.16 -1.75 4.34
N ASP A 39 18.12 -2.53 3.24
CA ASP A 39 17.99 -3.99 3.30
C ASP A 39 19.37 -4.68 3.31
N PRO A 40 19.84 -5.22 4.46
CA PRO A 40 21.12 -5.90 4.57
C PRO A 40 21.13 -7.30 3.94
N ALA A 41 19.99 -7.81 3.47
CA ALA A 41 19.90 -9.07 2.73
C ALA A 41 19.96 -8.88 1.20
N ASN A 42 20.00 -7.63 0.72
CA ASN A 42 19.87 -7.32 -0.70
C ASN A 42 21.23 -7.04 -1.37
N GLY A 43 22.10 -8.05 -1.41
CA GLY A 43 23.49 -7.90 -1.87
C GLY A 43 23.69 -7.71 -3.38
N ASN A 44 22.65 -7.92 -4.21
CA ASN A 44 22.69 -7.73 -5.66
C ASN A 44 21.50 -6.87 -6.13
N THR A 45 21.56 -5.58 -5.81
CA THR A 45 20.57 -4.61 -6.30
C THR A 45 20.81 -4.24 -7.77
N PRO A 46 19.76 -4.04 -8.58
CA PRO A 46 19.89 -3.64 -9.98
C PRO A 46 20.28 -2.16 -10.17
N TYR A 47 20.44 -1.40 -9.08
CA TYR A 47 20.83 0.00 -9.06
C TYR A 47 22.09 0.22 -8.24
N SER A 48 22.76 1.36 -8.48
CA SER A 48 23.79 1.86 -7.57
C SER A 48 23.10 2.58 -6.40
N SER A 49 23.18 1.98 -5.21
CA SER A 49 22.80 2.66 -3.97
C SER A 49 23.88 3.68 -3.61
N ALA A 50 23.46 4.90 -3.25
CA ALA A 50 24.39 5.96 -2.81
C ALA A 50 24.84 5.73 -1.36
N VAL A 51 23.98 5.09 -0.58
CA VAL A 51 24.24 4.67 0.80
C VAL A 51 23.69 3.25 0.94
N ASN A 52 24.51 2.33 1.46
CA ASN A 52 24.13 0.95 1.70
C ASN A 52 24.38 0.60 3.17
N ILE A 53 23.40 0.01 3.85
CA ILE A 53 23.54 -0.45 5.24
C ILE A 53 24.66 -1.49 5.40
N GLU A 54 24.99 -2.26 4.35
CA GLU A 54 26.10 -3.22 4.38
C GLU A 54 27.47 -2.56 4.68
N ASP A 55 27.64 -1.27 4.39
CA ASP A 55 28.84 -0.50 4.77
C ASP A 55 28.95 -0.30 6.29
N LEU A 56 27.83 -0.45 7.01
CA LEU A 56 27.75 -0.34 8.47
C LEU A 56 27.71 -1.73 9.13
N ILE A 57 26.84 -2.61 8.65
CA ILE A 57 26.65 -3.96 9.18
C ILE A 57 26.05 -4.87 8.11
N THR A 58 26.64 -6.05 7.92
CA THR A 58 26.07 -7.08 7.05
C THR A 58 25.19 -8.06 7.85
N LEU A 59 24.21 -8.67 7.19
CA LEU A 59 23.38 -9.70 7.80
C LEU A 59 24.24 -10.90 8.26
N GLN A 60 25.24 -11.27 7.47
CA GLN A 60 26.11 -12.41 7.77
C GLN A 60 26.92 -12.17 9.05
N ASP A 61 27.52 -10.99 9.20
CA ASP A 61 28.30 -10.64 10.40
C ASP A 61 27.40 -10.67 11.66
N ALA A 62 26.17 -10.14 11.56
CA ALA A 62 25.22 -10.16 12.66
C ALA A 62 24.81 -11.59 13.05
N MET A 63 24.61 -12.48 12.07
CA MET A 63 24.26 -13.88 12.31
C MET A 63 25.40 -14.66 12.95
N GLU A 64 26.63 -14.47 12.48
CA GLU A 64 27.81 -15.18 12.98
C GLU A 64 28.20 -14.75 14.40
N GLU A 65 28.29 -13.45 14.65
CA GLU A 65 28.74 -12.90 15.94
C GLU A 65 27.73 -13.19 17.06
N TYR A 66 26.43 -13.02 16.78
CA TYR A 66 25.38 -13.16 17.78
C TYR A 66 24.63 -14.49 17.73
N GLN A 67 25.07 -15.42 16.87
CA GLN A 67 24.46 -16.76 16.71
C GLN A 67 22.95 -16.68 16.42
N LEU A 68 22.56 -15.70 15.60
CA LEU A 68 21.17 -15.43 15.24
C LEU A 68 20.77 -16.15 13.96
N GLY A 69 19.49 -16.52 13.87
CA GLY A 69 18.89 -16.91 12.59
C GLY A 69 18.65 -15.69 11.68
N PRO A 70 18.32 -15.89 10.40
CA PRO A 70 18.18 -14.81 9.41
C PRO A 70 17.24 -13.69 9.87
N ASN A 71 16.05 -14.02 10.36
CA ASN A 71 15.09 -13.01 10.82
C ASN A 71 15.59 -12.24 12.06
N GLY A 72 16.28 -12.92 12.99
CA GLY A 72 16.89 -12.28 14.14
C GLY A 72 18.04 -11.35 13.76
N GLY A 73 18.86 -11.76 12.78
CA GLY A 73 19.92 -10.93 12.20
C GLY A 73 19.36 -9.68 11.54
N MET A 74 18.26 -9.78 10.78
CA MET A 74 17.61 -8.62 10.16
C MET A 74 17.13 -7.59 11.19
N VAL A 75 16.49 -8.05 12.27
CA VAL A 75 16.07 -7.18 13.39
C VAL A 75 17.29 -6.52 14.03
N TYR A 76 18.34 -7.30 14.29
CA TYR A 76 19.58 -6.78 14.86
C TYR A 76 20.23 -5.69 13.98
N CYS A 77 20.30 -5.89 12.65
CA CYS A 77 20.82 -4.89 11.73
C CYS A 77 20.05 -3.57 11.82
N MET A 78 18.71 -3.62 11.94
CA MET A 78 17.89 -2.41 12.08
C MET A 78 18.10 -1.72 13.43
N GLU A 79 18.18 -2.48 14.52
CA GLU A 79 18.50 -1.94 15.85
C GLU A 79 19.91 -1.34 15.90
N TYR A 80 20.86 -1.93 15.18
CA TYR A 80 22.22 -1.44 15.08
C TYR A 80 22.27 -0.13 14.29
N LEU A 81 21.57 -0.04 13.15
CA LEU A 81 21.41 1.22 12.41
C LEU A 81 20.74 2.29 13.26
N GLU A 82 19.69 1.93 14.01
CA GLU A 82 19.00 2.83 14.92
C GLU A 82 19.96 3.44 15.96
N LYS A 83 20.88 2.65 16.53
CA LYS A 83 21.89 3.14 17.47
C LYS A 83 22.96 4.01 16.80
N ASN A 84 23.21 3.79 15.50
CA ASN A 84 24.25 4.46 14.72
C ASN A 84 23.70 5.50 13.74
N MET A 85 22.63 6.21 14.10
CA MET A 85 22.02 7.25 13.25
C MET A 85 22.96 8.39 12.85
N GLY A 86 24.05 8.63 13.61
CA GLY A 86 25.10 9.57 13.23
C GLY A 86 25.76 9.20 11.91
N TRP A 87 26.07 7.91 11.70
CA TRP A 87 26.62 7.38 10.46
C TRP A 87 25.69 7.63 9.28
N LEU A 88 24.38 7.35 9.45
CA LEU A 88 23.39 7.57 8.40
C LEU A 88 23.30 9.06 8.05
N GLY A 89 23.21 9.93 9.06
CA GLY A 89 23.16 11.38 8.86
C GLY A 89 24.38 11.92 8.11
N GLU A 90 25.59 11.46 8.44
CA GLU A 90 26.82 11.85 7.74
C GLU A 90 26.84 11.40 6.28
N LYS A 91 26.34 10.19 5.99
CA LYS A 91 26.26 9.66 4.62
C LYS A 91 25.21 10.38 3.78
N LEU A 92 24.09 10.80 4.37
CA LEU A 92 23.03 11.51 3.66
C LEU A 92 23.32 12.99 3.44
N LYS A 93 24.11 13.61 4.33
CA LYS A 93 24.35 15.06 4.34
C LYS A 93 24.83 15.65 2.99
N PRO A 94 25.82 15.08 2.28
CA PRO A 94 26.26 15.63 0.99
C PRO A 94 25.14 15.72 -0.05
N PHE A 95 24.24 14.73 -0.06
CA PHE A 95 23.10 14.68 -0.97
C PHE A 95 21.98 15.62 -0.52
N ALA A 96 21.81 15.81 0.79
CA ALA A 96 20.85 16.74 1.34
C ALA A 96 21.24 18.19 1.03
N ASP A 97 22.54 18.51 1.11
CA ASP A 97 23.09 19.84 0.80
C ASP A 97 22.96 20.17 -0.71
N ASP A 98 23.06 19.16 -1.57
CA ASP A 98 22.89 19.28 -3.04
C ASP A 98 21.43 19.11 -3.53
N GLU A 99 20.46 19.12 -2.61
CA GLU A 99 19.02 19.05 -2.89
C GLU A 99 18.56 17.78 -3.66
N TYR A 100 19.15 16.63 -3.35
CA TYR A 100 18.68 15.36 -3.93
C TYR A 100 17.34 14.91 -3.33
N TYR A 101 16.59 14.16 -4.12
CA TYR A 101 15.43 13.38 -3.68
C TYR A 101 15.88 12.01 -3.16
N PHE A 102 15.29 11.56 -2.06
CA PHE A 102 15.71 10.34 -1.35
C PHE A 102 14.69 9.21 -1.52
N ILE A 103 15.16 8.04 -1.93
CA ILE A 103 14.37 6.79 -1.92
C ILE A 103 15.02 5.84 -0.92
N PHE A 104 14.33 5.49 0.15
CA PHE A 104 14.79 4.49 1.11
C PHE A 104 14.20 3.13 0.75
N ASP A 105 15.03 2.18 0.29
CA ASP A 105 14.62 0.79 0.07
C ASP A 105 14.74 0.04 1.40
N CYS A 106 13.60 -0.27 2.03
CA CYS A 106 13.59 -0.90 3.34
C CYS A 106 13.44 -2.43 3.23
N PRO A 107 13.88 -3.19 4.27
CA PRO A 107 13.83 -4.64 4.28
C PRO A 107 12.47 -5.27 3.93
N GLY A 108 12.48 -6.49 3.41
CA GLY A 108 11.24 -7.21 3.09
C GLY A 108 10.37 -7.64 4.27
N GLN A 109 10.93 -7.70 5.48
CA GLN A 109 10.32 -8.43 6.59
C GLN A 109 9.23 -7.59 7.26
N VAL A 110 8.00 -8.07 7.24
CA VAL A 110 6.83 -7.32 7.73
C VAL A 110 6.91 -7.01 9.22
N GLU A 111 7.57 -7.87 9.99
CA GLU A 111 7.74 -7.73 11.43
C GLU A 111 8.50 -6.44 11.81
N LEU A 112 9.33 -5.92 10.89
CA LEU A 112 10.06 -4.67 11.07
C LEU A 112 9.15 -3.43 11.01
N TYR A 113 7.95 -3.58 10.46
CA TYR A 113 6.96 -2.51 10.32
C TYR A 113 5.74 -2.69 11.23
N THR A 114 5.55 -3.88 11.82
CA THR A 114 4.37 -4.18 12.66
C THR A 114 4.70 -4.39 14.14
N HIS A 115 5.88 -4.92 14.49
CA HIS A 115 6.22 -5.28 15.88
C HIS A 115 7.49 -4.58 16.40
N ASN A 116 8.43 -4.28 15.50
CA ASN A 116 9.68 -3.62 15.85
C ASN A 116 9.57 -2.09 15.64
N GLU A 117 10.25 -1.33 16.51
CA GLU A 117 10.15 0.12 16.56
C GLU A 117 11.34 0.86 15.92
N SER A 118 12.32 0.11 15.41
CA SER A 118 13.56 0.68 14.90
C SER A 118 13.32 1.49 13.63
N ILE A 119 12.54 0.98 12.67
CA ILE A 119 12.21 1.74 11.44
C ILE A 119 11.46 3.04 11.80
N ARG A 120 10.43 2.97 12.65
CA ARG A 120 9.70 4.15 13.13
C ARG A 120 10.65 5.17 13.76
N THR A 121 11.58 4.69 14.59
CA THR A 121 12.53 5.57 15.29
C THR A 121 13.56 6.19 14.34
N ILE A 122 14.04 5.44 13.35
CA ILE A 122 14.92 5.92 12.28
C ILE A 122 14.21 7.03 11.49
N VAL A 123 13.00 6.77 11.01
CA VAL A 123 12.19 7.74 10.25
C VAL A 123 11.94 9.01 11.06
N ARG A 124 11.46 8.89 12.31
CA ARG A 124 11.23 10.05 13.19
C ARG A 124 12.50 10.87 13.45
N ARG A 125 13.67 10.23 13.48
CA ARG A 125 14.95 10.96 13.62
C ARG A 125 15.34 11.70 12.35
N LEU A 126 15.05 11.16 11.17
CA LEU A 126 15.21 11.86 9.89
C LEU A 126 14.24 13.05 9.80
N GLU A 127 12.98 12.88 10.19
CA GLU A 127 12.00 13.98 10.23
C GLU A 127 12.42 15.11 11.18
N LYS A 128 13.02 14.78 12.34
CA LYS A 128 13.63 15.77 13.25
C LYS A 128 14.81 16.52 12.64
N GLN A 129 15.42 15.98 11.58
CA GLN A 129 16.45 16.63 10.76
C GLN A 129 15.83 17.36 9.55
N ASP A 130 14.52 17.61 9.57
CA ASP A 130 13.76 18.37 8.56
C ASP A 130 13.64 17.65 7.21
N TYR A 131 13.74 16.32 7.21
CA TYR A 131 13.36 15.49 6.06
C TYR A 131 11.83 15.40 5.96
N ARG A 132 11.32 15.60 4.75
CA ARG A 132 9.89 15.45 4.41
C ARG A 132 9.69 14.12 3.69
N LEU A 133 9.16 13.14 4.38
CA LEU A 133 9.06 11.77 3.90
C LEU A 133 7.60 11.31 3.80
N ALA A 134 7.30 10.53 2.77
CA ALA A 134 6.06 9.75 2.69
C ALA A 134 6.39 8.26 2.62
N CYS A 135 5.59 7.43 3.26
CA CYS A 135 5.69 5.99 3.13
C CYS A 135 4.99 5.52 1.85
N VAL A 136 5.67 4.69 1.07
CA VAL A 136 5.11 4.00 -0.09
C VAL A 136 5.02 2.53 0.27
N HIS A 137 3.82 2.06 0.59
CA HIS A 137 3.59 0.69 1.02
C HIS A 137 3.12 -0.17 -0.15
N LEU A 138 4.04 -0.98 -0.67
CA LEU A 138 3.80 -1.83 -1.82
C LEU A 138 3.21 -3.17 -1.40
N VAL A 139 2.10 -3.53 -2.03
CA VAL A 139 1.44 -4.82 -1.88
C VAL A 139 1.24 -5.44 -3.26
N ASP A 140 1.45 -6.75 -3.38
CA ASP A 140 1.25 -7.46 -4.65
C ASP A 140 -0.24 -7.54 -5.00
N ALA A 141 -0.62 -7.07 -6.20
CA ALA A 141 -2.01 -7.06 -6.63
C ALA A 141 -2.64 -8.47 -6.73
N SER A 142 -1.83 -9.53 -6.87
CA SER A 142 -2.34 -10.90 -6.87
C SER A 142 -3.11 -11.27 -5.60
N TYR A 143 -2.89 -10.58 -4.47
CA TYR A 143 -3.66 -10.78 -3.25
C TYR A 143 -5.14 -10.38 -3.37
N CYS A 144 -5.52 -9.57 -4.37
CA CYS A 144 -6.91 -9.22 -4.64
C CYS A 144 -7.73 -10.38 -5.21
N THR A 145 -7.09 -11.45 -5.69
CA THR A 145 -7.76 -12.63 -6.27
C THR A 145 -8.50 -13.50 -5.25
N GLU A 146 -8.25 -13.30 -3.95
CA GLU A 146 -8.91 -14.04 -2.87
C GLU A 146 -9.26 -13.11 -1.71
N ALA A 147 -10.54 -13.11 -1.30
CA ALA A 147 -11.06 -12.29 -0.22
C ALA A 147 -10.23 -12.35 1.09
N ALA A 148 -9.85 -13.55 1.54
CA ALA A 148 -9.08 -13.72 2.77
C ALA A 148 -7.67 -13.10 2.68
N LYS A 149 -7.03 -13.21 1.51
CA LYS A 149 -5.72 -12.58 1.25
C LYS A 149 -5.86 -11.06 1.20
N PHE A 150 -6.92 -10.56 0.57
CA PHE A 150 -7.20 -9.13 0.51
C PHE A 150 -7.46 -8.53 1.90
N ILE A 151 -8.25 -9.16 2.77
CA ILE A 151 -8.38 -8.69 4.17
C ILE A 151 -7.06 -8.69 4.92
N SER A 152 -6.23 -9.72 4.72
CA SER A 152 -4.92 -9.78 5.35
C SER A 152 -4.04 -8.60 4.93
N VAL A 153 -4.14 -8.20 3.66
CA VAL A 153 -3.51 -6.99 3.12
C VAL A 153 -4.05 -5.71 3.75
N LEU A 154 -5.37 -5.60 3.90
CA LEU A 154 -6.02 -4.43 4.54
C LEU A 154 -5.56 -4.27 5.98
N LEU A 155 -5.57 -5.36 6.76
CA LEU A 155 -5.10 -5.37 8.14
C LEU A 155 -3.62 -5.06 8.26
N LEU A 156 -2.79 -5.63 7.37
CA LEU A 156 -1.36 -5.34 7.34
C LEU A 156 -1.12 -3.85 7.04
N SER A 157 -1.80 -3.30 6.03
CA SER A 157 -1.68 -1.89 5.64
C SER A 157 -2.10 -0.97 6.80
N LEU A 158 -3.24 -1.23 7.42
CA LEU A 158 -3.71 -0.47 8.58
C LEU A 158 -2.73 -0.55 9.76
N THR A 159 -2.18 -1.74 10.02
CA THR A 159 -1.18 -1.93 11.09
C THR A 159 0.09 -1.15 10.80
N THR A 160 0.62 -1.23 9.58
CA THR A 160 1.82 -0.50 9.16
C THR A 160 1.61 1.01 9.21
N MET A 161 0.45 1.51 8.77
CA MET A 161 0.09 2.94 8.88
C MET A 161 0.08 3.41 10.33
N SER A 162 -0.55 2.64 11.22
CA SER A 162 -0.62 2.93 12.66
C SER A 162 0.76 2.91 13.32
N MET A 163 1.62 1.97 12.94
CA MET A 163 2.95 1.82 13.53
C MET A 163 3.94 2.87 13.02
N LEU A 164 3.97 3.19 11.71
CA LEU A 164 4.93 4.14 11.16
C LEU A 164 4.56 5.60 11.44
N GLU A 165 3.27 5.90 11.62
CA GLU A 165 2.75 7.24 11.95
C GLU A 165 3.23 8.35 10.99
N MET A 166 3.27 8.07 9.69
CA MET A 166 3.71 9.01 8.67
C MET A 166 2.72 9.07 7.49
N PRO A 167 2.74 10.12 6.64
CA PRO A 167 1.91 10.16 5.44
C PRO A 167 2.14 8.91 4.60
N HIS A 168 1.07 8.20 4.25
CA HIS A 168 1.15 6.86 3.69
C HIS A 168 0.41 6.79 2.36
N VAL A 169 1.06 6.22 1.35
CA VAL A 169 0.47 5.87 0.06
C VAL A 169 0.52 4.35 -0.04
N ASN A 170 -0.62 3.67 0.08
CA ASN A 170 -0.67 2.23 -0.16
C ASN A 170 -0.78 1.99 -1.66
N VAL A 171 -0.09 0.99 -2.16
CA VAL A 171 0.06 0.76 -3.60
C VAL A 171 -0.14 -0.71 -3.92
N LEU A 172 -1.07 -1.00 -4.81
CA LEU A 172 -1.19 -2.31 -5.46
C LEU A 172 -0.21 -2.36 -6.63
N ALA A 173 0.88 -3.09 -6.45
CA ALA A 173 1.93 -3.29 -7.43
C ALA A 173 1.65 -4.48 -8.35
N LYS A 174 2.27 -4.48 -9.53
CA LYS A 174 2.19 -5.56 -10.53
C LYS A 174 0.78 -5.80 -11.07
N ILE A 175 0.00 -4.72 -11.20
CA ILE A 175 -1.35 -4.75 -11.76
C ILE A 175 -1.39 -5.34 -13.18
N ASP A 176 -0.31 -5.22 -13.94
CA ASP A 176 -0.15 -5.82 -15.27
C ASP A 176 -0.18 -7.36 -15.26
N LEU A 177 0.13 -7.97 -14.12
CA LEU A 177 0.13 -9.43 -13.98
C LEU A 177 -1.21 -9.99 -13.50
N LEU A 178 -2.17 -9.15 -13.08
CA LEU A 178 -3.45 -9.60 -12.54
C LEU A 178 -4.18 -10.55 -13.50
N GLY A 179 -4.18 -10.25 -14.79
CA GLY A 179 -4.80 -11.09 -15.82
C GLY A 179 -4.20 -12.51 -15.92
N GLN A 180 -3.00 -12.74 -15.38
CA GLN A 180 -2.35 -14.05 -15.34
C GLN A 180 -2.71 -14.86 -14.09
N PHE A 181 -3.12 -14.20 -13.00
CA PHE A 181 -3.39 -14.84 -11.70
C PHE A 181 -4.85 -15.28 -11.53
N GLY A 182 -5.76 -14.78 -12.36
CA GLY A 182 -7.16 -15.16 -12.35
C GLY A 182 -8.07 -13.99 -12.73
N GLN A 183 -9.38 -14.26 -12.78
CA GLN A 183 -10.36 -13.18 -12.82
C GLN A 183 -10.54 -12.64 -11.39
N LEU A 184 -10.56 -11.33 -11.27
CA LEU A 184 -10.96 -10.69 -10.02
C LEU A 184 -12.47 -10.87 -9.83
N ASP A 185 -12.91 -10.98 -8.58
CA ASP A 185 -14.33 -11.00 -8.27
C ASP A 185 -14.98 -9.62 -8.55
N PHE A 186 -14.20 -8.54 -8.43
CA PHE A 186 -14.63 -7.15 -8.63
C PHE A 186 -13.68 -6.33 -9.52
N ASN A 187 -14.16 -5.17 -9.96
CA ASN A 187 -13.34 -4.17 -10.64
C ASN A 187 -12.20 -3.67 -9.74
N LEU A 188 -11.16 -3.14 -10.36
CA LEU A 188 -10.00 -2.61 -9.64
C LEU A 188 -10.40 -1.45 -8.73
N GLU A 189 -11.40 -0.66 -9.15
CA GLU A 189 -12.01 0.41 -8.37
C GLU A 189 -12.41 -0.07 -6.97
N TYR A 190 -13.17 -1.17 -6.86
CA TYR A 190 -13.58 -1.78 -5.60
C TYR A 190 -12.39 -2.03 -4.65
N TYR A 191 -11.32 -2.64 -5.15
CA TYR A 191 -10.13 -2.96 -4.35
C TYR A 191 -9.30 -1.71 -4.00
N THR A 192 -9.25 -0.72 -4.89
CA THR A 192 -8.50 0.52 -4.67
C THR A 192 -9.17 1.45 -3.67
N SER A 193 -10.50 1.57 -3.71
CA SER A 193 -11.25 2.42 -2.78
C SER A 193 -11.75 1.68 -1.54
N VAL A 194 -11.55 0.35 -1.49
CA VAL A 194 -12.00 -0.53 -0.40
C VAL A 194 -13.48 -0.28 -0.09
N MET A 195 -14.31 -0.33 -1.13
CA MET A 195 -15.76 -0.12 -1.00
C MET A 195 -16.44 -1.37 -0.45
N ASP A 196 -17.44 -1.20 0.40
CA ASP A 196 -18.44 -2.23 0.79
C ASP A 196 -17.84 -3.63 1.09
N LEU A 197 -17.31 -3.80 2.30
CA LEU A 197 -16.71 -5.06 2.75
C LEU A 197 -17.78 -6.10 3.15
N ASP A 198 -19.06 -5.74 3.24
CA ASP A 198 -20.15 -6.69 3.53
C ASP A 198 -20.25 -7.79 2.47
N TYR A 199 -19.95 -7.45 1.21
CA TYR A 199 -19.92 -8.43 0.12
C TYR A 199 -18.68 -9.32 0.17
N LEU A 200 -17.54 -8.78 0.59
CA LEU A 200 -16.33 -9.57 0.83
C LEU A 200 -16.55 -10.55 2.00
N LEU A 201 -17.26 -10.10 3.03
CA LEU A 201 -17.69 -10.89 4.18
C LEU A 201 -18.58 -12.08 3.76
N TYR A 202 -19.45 -11.90 2.77
CA TYR A 202 -20.23 -12.99 2.18
C TYR A 202 -19.32 -14.09 1.61
N HIS A 203 -18.37 -13.71 0.76
CA HIS A 203 -17.45 -14.66 0.11
C HIS A 203 -16.49 -15.35 1.09
N LEU A 204 -16.05 -14.66 2.15
CA LEU A 204 -15.28 -15.29 3.23
C LEU A 204 -16.06 -16.40 3.92
N ASN A 205 -17.31 -16.11 4.28
CA ASN A 205 -18.14 -17.02 5.05
C ASN A 205 -18.73 -18.16 4.19
N GLU A 206 -18.85 -17.98 2.86
CA GLU A 206 -19.21 -19.07 1.94
C GLU A 206 -18.10 -20.11 1.81
N ARG A 207 -16.83 -19.67 1.73
CA ARG A 207 -15.69 -20.58 1.52
C ARG A 207 -15.27 -21.32 2.77
N GLU A 208 -15.53 -20.77 3.96
CA GLU A 208 -15.43 -21.49 5.24
C GLU A 208 -16.81 -21.66 5.89
N PRO A 209 -17.49 -22.80 5.69
CA PRO A 209 -18.83 -23.07 6.23
C PRO A 209 -18.93 -23.10 7.76
N SER A 210 -17.81 -22.92 8.48
CA SER A 210 -17.84 -22.86 9.93
C SER A 210 -18.28 -21.46 10.35
N ALA A 211 -19.51 -21.34 10.84
CA ALA A 211 -20.04 -20.14 11.49
C ALA A 211 -19.20 -19.62 12.67
N ARG A 212 -18.09 -20.30 13.01
CA ARG A 212 -17.15 -19.96 14.08
C ARG A 212 -16.50 -18.59 13.89
N PHE A 213 -16.21 -18.17 12.66
CA PHE A 213 -15.47 -16.94 12.39
C PHE A 213 -16.35 -15.80 11.84
N GLY A 214 -17.66 -16.00 11.66
CA GLY A 214 -18.55 -15.00 11.06
C GLY A 214 -18.56 -13.67 11.83
N ASP A 215 -18.68 -13.73 13.16
CA ASP A 215 -18.68 -12.52 14.00
C ASP A 215 -17.31 -11.82 13.99
N LEU A 216 -16.21 -12.59 13.94
CA LEU A 216 -14.85 -12.04 13.84
C LEU A 216 -14.64 -11.34 12.50
N ASN A 217 -15.02 -12.00 11.40
CA ASN A 217 -14.90 -11.45 10.06
C ASN A 217 -15.71 -10.14 9.93
N ARG A 218 -16.92 -10.09 10.52
CA ARG A 218 -17.72 -8.87 10.57
C ARG A 218 -17.04 -7.76 11.36
N ALA A 219 -16.48 -8.08 12.54
CA ALA A 219 -15.76 -7.10 13.35
C ALA A 219 -14.52 -6.55 12.63
N ILE A 220 -13.79 -7.40 11.88
CA ILE A 220 -12.65 -7.00 11.07
C ILE A 220 -13.07 -6.08 9.92
N CYS A 221 -14.13 -6.43 9.18
CA CYS A 221 -14.64 -5.61 8.08
C CYS A 221 -15.11 -4.25 8.60
N GLY A 222 -15.89 -4.24 9.69
CA GLY A 222 -16.33 -3.01 10.34
C GLY A 222 -15.16 -2.13 10.79
N LEU A 223 -14.09 -2.71 11.34
CA LEU A 223 -12.88 -1.95 11.69
C LEU A 223 -12.26 -1.27 10.47
N ILE A 224 -12.18 -1.96 9.33
CA ILE A 224 -11.55 -1.39 8.13
C ILE A 224 -12.42 -0.27 7.56
N GLU A 225 -13.74 -0.46 7.52
CA GLU A 225 -14.71 0.56 7.06
C GLU A 225 -14.72 1.79 7.97
N ASP A 226 -14.79 1.59 9.29
CA ASP A 226 -14.82 2.67 10.28
C ASP A 226 -13.60 3.58 10.17
N PHE A 227 -12.43 3.00 9.86
CA PHE A 227 -11.21 3.77 9.72
C PHE A 227 -11.11 4.44 8.35
N SER A 228 -11.78 3.99 7.28
CA SER A 228 -11.86 4.62 5.93
C SER A 228 -10.53 5.19 5.37
N LEU A 229 -9.40 4.79 5.95
CA LEU A 229 -8.07 5.37 5.72
C LEU A 229 -7.28 4.56 4.70
N VAL A 230 -7.71 3.32 4.44
CA VAL A 230 -7.01 2.39 3.57
C VAL A 230 -7.58 2.53 2.17
N GLY A 231 -6.95 3.37 1.36
CA GLY A 231 -7.08 3.36 -0.09
C GLY A 231 -5.78 2.92 -0.73
N PHE A 232 -5.85 2.42 -1.97
CA PHE A 232 -4.69 2.01 -2.75
C PHE A 232 -4.62 2.72 -4.09
N SER A 233 -3.41 3.13 -4.43
CA SER A 233 -3.03 3.53 -5.78
C SER A 233 -2.57 2.32 -6.58
N THR A 234 -2.57 2.42 -7.90
CA THR A 234 -2.19 1.30 -8.77
C THR A 234 -0.80 1.51 -9.36
N LEU A 235 -0.01 0.44 -9.45
CA LEU A 235 1.35 0.52 -9.99
C LEU A 235 1.70 -0.60 -10.96
N CYS A 236 2.03 -0.20 -12.18
CA CYS A 236 2.82 -0.96 -13.13
C CYS A 236 4.16 -0.24 -13.35
N VAL A 237 5.25 -0.77 -12.78
CA VAL A 237 6.58 -0.10 -12.80
C VAL A 237 7.13 0.08 -14.23
N SER A 238 6.73 -0.77 -15.17
CA SER A 238 7.13 -0.68 -16.57
C SER A 238 6.36 0.39 -17.36
N ASP A 239 5.21 0.85 -16.86
CA ASP A 239 4.41 1.90 -17.49
C ASP A 239 4.71 3.28 -16.89
N LYS A 240 5.31 4.14 -17.71
CA LYS A 240 5.66 5.52 -17.35
C LYS A 240 4.47 6.34 -16.87
N HIS A 241 3.27 6.10 -17.42
CA HIS A 241 2.07 6.81 -17.00
C HIS A 241 1.67 6.41 -15.57
N SER A 242 1.63 5.11 -15.28
CA SER A 242 1.32 4.60 -13.94
C SER A 242 2.31 5.13 -12.90
N VAL A 243 3.62 5.12 -13.23
CA VAL A 243 4.65 5.69 -12.35
C VAL A 243 4.46 7.21 -12.16
N ALA A 244 4.08 7.95 -13.21
CA ALA A 244 3.83 9.39 -13.12
C ALA A 244 2.62 9.73 -12.22
N MET A 245 1.55 8.94 -12.30
CA MET A 245 0.35 9.14 -11.49
C MET A 245 0.63 8.89 -10.00
N LEU A 246 1.28 7.75 -9.70
CA LEU A 246 1.72 7.45 -8.34
C LEU A 246 2.68 8.52 -7.79
N LEU A 247 3.62 9.01 -8.61
CA LEU A 247 4.54 10.07 -8.19
C LEU A 247 3.79 11.36 -7.78
N LYS A 248 2.71 11.74 -8.48
CA LYS A 248 1.91 12.91 -8.09
C LYS A 248 1.31 12.75 -6.70
N GLU A 249 0.84 11.56 -6.35
CA GLU A 249 0.27 11.29 -5.03
C GLU A 249 1.34 11.28 -3.93
N ILE A 250 2.52 10.73 -4.22
CA ILE A 250 3.67 10.76 -3.31
C ILE A 250 4.15 12.20 -3.09
N ASP A 251 4.27 13.00 -4.16
CA ASP A 251 4.66 14.41 -4.09
C ASP A 251 3.65 15.26 -3.30
N LYS A 252 2.36 14.89 -3.34
CA LYS A 252 1.32 15.49 -2.50
C LYS A 252 1.49 15.07 -1.04
N ALA A 253 1.74 13.78 -0.79
CA ALA A 253 1.86 13.21 0.57
C ALA A 253 3.11 13.71 1.33
N ASN A 254 4.27 13.79 0.66
CA ASN A 254 5.50 14.33 1.26
C ASN A 254 5.59 15.86 1.18
N GLY A 255 4.69 16.51 0.43
CA GLY A 255 4.63 17.95 0.24
C GLY A 255 5.66 18.52 -0.73
N TYR A 256 6.34 17.70 -1.52
CA TYR A 256 7.26 18.13 -2.59
C TYR A 256 6.57 19.09 -3.58
N ILE A 257 5.28 18.85 -3.86
CA ILE A 257 4.47 19.73 -4.74
C ILE A 257 4.38 21.18 -4.23
N PHE A 258 4.46 21.37 -2.90
CA PHE A 258 4.47 22.67 -2.25
C PHE A 258 5.90 23.20 -2.05
N GLY A 259 6.89 22.32 -1.91
CA GLY A 259 8.30 22.69 -1.83
C GLY A 259 8.82 23.33 -3.12
N ALA A 260 8.29 22.91 -4.28
CA ALA A 260 8.59 23.47 -5.59
C ALA A 260 7.88 24.80 -5.89
N LEU A 261 7.31 25.50 -4.88
CA LEU A 261 6.65 26.81 -5.03
C LEU A 261 7.60 27.97 -5.42
N THR A 262 8.84 27.69 -5.84
CA THR A 262 9.67 28.69 -6.52
C THR A 262 9.26 28.82 -7.98
N GLU A 263 8.53 29.92 -8.23
CA GLU A 263 8.17 30.53 -9.53
C GLU A 263 7.01 29.90 -10.32
N GLY A 264 5.76 30.16 -9.89
CA GLY A 264 4.60 30.15 -10.80
C GLY A 264 3.29 29.65 -10.19
N ASN A 265 2.17 30.02 -10.83
CA ASN A 265 0.81 29.52 -10.50
C ASN A 265 0.59 28.04 -10.93
N GLU A 266 1.57 27.39 -11.57
CA GLU A 266 1.47 26.03 -12.10
C GLU A 266 1.47 24.96 -11.00
N SER A 267 2.25 25.14 -9.94
CA SER A 267 2.30 24.22 -8.79
C SER A 267 1.00 24.23 -7.99
N ILE A 268 0.32 25.38 -7.90
CA ILE A 268 -1.01 25.50 -7.31
C ILE A 268 -2.05 24.78 -8.17
N LEU A 269 -1.97 24.91 -9.50
CA LEU A 269 -2.87 24.21 -10.42
C LEU A 269 -2.66 22.69 -10.39
N LEU A 270 -1.41 22.22 -10.32
CA LEU A 270 -1.06 20.80 -10.17
C LEU A 270 -1.50 20.22 -8.81
N ALA A 271 -1.43 21.00 -7.74
CA ALA A 271 -1.95 20.61 -6.43
C ALA A 271 -3.49 20.59 -6.40
N ALA A 272 -4.13 21.49 -7.16
CA ALA A 272 -5.58 21.56 -7.33
C ALA A 272 -6.14 20.53 -8.32
N ASP A 273 -5.30 19.96 -9.19
CA ASP A 273 -5.65 18.82 -10.04
C ASP A 273 -5.81 17.59 -9.13
N SER A 274 -7.03 17.38 -8.64
CA SER A 274 -7.41 16.19 -7.91
C SER A 274 -7.26 15.01 -8.85
N THR A 275 -6.24 14.18 -8.61
CA THR A 275 -6.17 12.86 -9.20
C THR A 275 -7.42 12.13 -8.72
N ASP A 276 -8.37 11.87 -9.61
CA ASP A 276 -9.50 11.02 -9.29
C ASP A 276 -8.98 9.58 -9.25
N ALA A 277 -8.69 9.07 -8.05
CA ALA A 277 -8.18 7.72 -7.83
C ALA A 277 -9.10 6.66 -8.46
N LEU A 278 -10.42 6.92 -8.53
CA LEU A 278 -11.38 6.03 -9.18
C LEU A 278 -11.22 6.04 -10.70
N ALA A 279 -11.01 7.22 -11.30
CA ALA A 279 -10.72 7.34 -12.73
C ALA A 279 -9.39 6.66 -13.09
N GLU A 280 -8.38 6.74 -12.22
CA GLU A 280 -7.11 6.05 -12.40
C GLU A 280 -7.27 4.53 -12.36
N ALA A 281 -8.01 4.00 -11.38
CA ALA A 281 -8.30 2.57 -11.29
C ALA A 281 -9.02 2.05 -12.54
N ARG A 282 -9.96 2.83 -13.11
CA ARG A 282 -10.65 2.52 -14.37
C ARG A 282 -9.72 2.52 -15.57
N ASP A 283 -8.87 3.55 -15.73
CA ASP A 283 -7.88 3.62 -16.82
C ASP A 283 -6.90 2.44 -16.75
N ALA A 284 -6.41 2.13 -15.54
CA ALA A 284 -5.54 0.97 -15.32
C ALA A 284 -6.25 -0.34 -15.71
N GLN A 285 -7.51 -0.52 -15.29
CA GLN A 285 -8.29 -1.70 -15.63
C GLN A 285 -8.43 -1.90 -17.14
N GLU A 286 -8.79 -0.84 -17.87
CA GLU A 286 -8.93 -0.88 -19.33
C GLU A 286 -7.58 -1.15 -20.02
N ARG A 287 -6.53 -0.44 -19.59
CA ARG A 287 -5.19 -0.50 -20.17
C ARG A 287 -4.55 -1.87 -20.03
N TYR A 288 -4.67 -2.50 -18.87
CA TYR A 288 -4.09 -3.82 -18.61
C TYR A 288 -5.08 -4.97 -18.91
N GLY A 289 -6.30 -4.65 -19.37
CA GLY A 289 -7.31 -5.63 -19.74
C GLY A 289 -7.79 -6.51 -18.58
N ILE A 290 -7.81 -5.94 -17.38
CA ILE A 290 -8.29 -6.58 -16.17
C ILE A 290 -9.84 -6.66 -16.31
N LEU A 291 -10.40 -7.87 -16.28
CA LEU A 291 -11.85 -8.19 -16.42
C LEU A 291 -12.49 -8.10 -17.82
N LYS A 292 -11.78 -8.45 -18.90
CA LYS A 292 -12.38 -8.47 -20.25
C LYS A 292 -13.54 -9.45 -20.47
N ASP A 293 -13.82 -10.37 -19.55
CA ASP A 293 -14.95 -11.31 -19.63
C ASP A 293 -15.79 -11.32 -18.33
N GLY A 294 -16.81 -10.47 -18.25
CA GLY A 294 -18.04 -10.74 -17.49
C GLY A 294 -18.00 -10.69 -15.95
N GLY A 295 -17.11 -9.91 -15.33
CA GLY A 295 -17.23 -9.56 -13.91
C GLY A 295 -18.49 -8.71 -13.68
N ILE A 296 -19.25 -9.02 -12.63
CA ILE A 296 -20.55 -8.40 -12.34
C ILE A 296 -20.41 -6.88 -12.31
N ILE A 297 -20.97 -6.22 -13.32
CA ILE A 297 -21.19 -4.78 -13.33
C ILE A 297 -22.23 -4.54 -12.23
N ALA A 298 -21.90 -3.74 -11.22
CA ALA A 298 -22.92 -3.16 -10.35
C ALA A 298 -23.93 -2.45 -11.26
N ASP A 299 -25.15 -3.00 -11.33
CA ASP A 299 -26.19 -2.62 -12.28
C ASP A 299 -26.56 -1.15 -12.10
N ASP A 300 -26.02 -0.29 -12.97
CA ASP A 300 -26.53 1.05 -13.24
C ASP A 300 -27.87 0.93 -13.99
N GLY A 301 -28.90 0.47 -13.27
CA GLY A 301 -30.31 0.79 -13.47
C GLY A 301 -30.85 0.82 -14.90
N LYS A 302 -30.40 -0.05 -15.81
CA LYS A 302 -30.99 -0.20 -17.15
C LYS A 302 -31.08 -1.66 -17.56
N THR A 303 -32.28 -2.18 -17.29
CA THR A 303 -32.90 -3.37 -17.86
C THR A 303 -32.35 -3.82 -19.21
N ASP A 304 -31.80 -5.03 -19.26
CA ASP A 304 -32.15 -5.96 -20.33
C ASP A 304 -32.20 -7.40 -19.79
N GLY A 305 -33.34 -8.04 -20.03
CA GLY A 305 -33.72 -9.30 -19.40
C GLY A 305 -32.99 -10.49 -19.98
N ALA A 306 -32.26 -11.21 -19.12
CA ALA A 306 -32.32 -12.66 -18.97
C ALA A 306 -31.09 -13.16 -18.20
N ARG A 307 -31.14 -13.10 -16.86
CA ARG A 307 -30.53 -14.04 -15.88
C ARG A 307 -30.44 -13.38 -14.49
N ALA A 308 -31.53 -13.42 -13.73
CA ALA A 308 -31.47 -13.34 -12.25
C ALA A 308 -32.80 -13.76 -11.59
N PRO A 309 -33.16 -15.05 -11.49
CA PRO A 309 -34.33 -15.47 -10.71
C PRO A 309 -34.05 -15.60 -9.20
N GLN A 310 -32.78 -15.55 -8.75
CA GLN A 310 -32.42 -15.89 -7.37
C GLN A 310 -32.24 -14.68 -6.43
N LEU A 311 -31.85 -13.51 -6.93
CA LEU A 311 -31.67 -12.31 -6.09
C LEU A 311 -33.00 -11.64 -5.70
N CYS A 312 -33.96 -11.58 -6.64
CA CYS A 312 -35.29 -10.99 -6.36
C CYS A 312 -36.08 -11.77 -5.30
N ALA A 313 -35.94 -13.09 -5.23
CA ALA A 313 -36.63 -13.91 -4.23
C ALA A 313 -36.12 -13.67 -2.79
N MET A 314 -34.88 -13.18 -2.65
CA MET A 314 -34.24 -12.99 -1.35
C MET A 314 -34.64 -11.66 -0.68
N MET A 315 -34.86 -10.60 -1.47
CA MET A 315 -35.34 -9.30 -0.95
C MET A 315 -36.79 -9.36 -0.45
N ASP A 316 -37.64 -10.21 -1.04
CA ASP A 316 -39.01 -10.42 -0.56
C ASP A 316 -39.08 -11.23 0.74
N THR A 317 -38.06 -12.06 1.02
CA THR A 317 -37.99 -12.86 2.25
C THR A 317 -37.56 -12.00 3.46
N LEU A 318 -36.71 -11.00 3.24
CA LEU A 318 -36.25 -10.06 4.27
C LEU A 318 -37.35 -9.07 4.72
N LYS A 319 -38.28 -8.69 3.84
CA LYS A 319 -39.41 -7.79 4.21
C LYS A 319 -40.49 -8.45 5.06
N ILE A 320 -40.52 -9.78 5.16
CA ILE A 320 -41.56 -10.50 5.94
C ILE A 320 -41.20 -10.59 7.43
N VAL A 321 -39.95 -10.31 7.81
CA VAL A 321 -39.49 -10.47 9.21
C VAL A 321 -39.75 -9.23 10.08
N GLU A 322 -39.94 -8.04 9.51
CA GLU A 322 -40.07 -6.79 10.29
C GLU A 322 -41.49 -6.41 10.76
N HIS A 323 -42.53 -7.21 10.48
CA HIS A 323 -43.91 -6.83 10.84
C HIS A 323 -44.67 -7.79 11.76
N LYS A 324 -43.98 -8.56 12.59
CA LYS A 324 -44.63 -9.47 13.55
C LYS A 324 -44.23 -9.25 15.01
N GLU A 325 -44.28 -8.02 15.50
CA GLU A 325 -44.38 -7.79 16.94
C GLU A 325 -45.07 -6.44 17.25
N MET A 326 -46.37 -6.50 17.51
CA MET A 326 -47.09 -5.65 18.49
C MET A 326 -48.60 -5.94 18.43
N ALA A 327 -49.11 -6.67 19.42
CA ALA A 327 -50.50 -6.57 19.86
C ALA A 327 -50.59 -6.89 21.37
N PRO A 328 -51.40 -6.16 22.16
CA PRO A 328 -51.30 -6.14 23.62
C PRO A 328 -52.18 -7.22 24.28
N ALA A 329 -51.68 -7.84 25.35
CA ALA A 329 -52.47 -8.70 26.20
C ALA A 329 -53.22 -7.86 27.25
N SER A 330 -54.52 -7.64 27.02
CA SER A 330 -55.47 -7.14 28.03
C SER A 330 -56.29 -8.29 28.62
N SER A 331 -56.24 -8.40 29.96
CA SER A 331 -57.27 -8.90 30.90
C SER A 331 -58.33 -9.91 30.42
N LYS A 332 -58.32 -11.11 31.03
CA LYS A 332 -59.33 -11.56 32.01
C LYS A 332 -58.89 -12.86 32.66
#